data_AF-A0A374MZ43-F1
#
_entry.id   AF-A0A374MZ43-F1
#
_cell.length_a   1.000
_cell.length_b   1.000
_cell.length_c   1.000
_cell.angle_alpha   90.00
_cell.angle_beta   90.00
_cell.angle_gamma   90.00
#
_symmetry.space_group_name_H-M   'P 1'
#
loop_
_entity.id
_entity.type
_entity.pdbx_description
1 polymer ?
#
loop_
_entity_poly.entity_id
_entity_poly.type
_entity_poly.pdbx_seq_one_letter_code
_entity_poly.pdbx_strand_id
1 'polypeptide(L)'
;MGVCYEGGLDECGRPADTRTLFQKHSLRVLVLLLLKDYPGSRLCGHRDLSPDLNHNGEIEPEEWVKQCPCFDAATILTEPPPPNPACL
;
A
#
# COMPACT_ATOMS: atom_id res chain seq x y z
N MET A 1 3.43 -12.40 -2.01
CA MET A 1 2.83 -12.46 -0.67
C MET A 1 1.79 -11.37 -0.54
N GLY A 2 0.69 -11.61 0.17
CA GLY A 2 -0.32 -10.58 0.46
C GLY A 2 -0.15 -10.06 1.88
N VAL A 3 -0.18 -8.74 2.06
CA VAL A 3 -0.16 -8.07 3.36
C VAL A 3 -1.38 -7.17 3.45
N CYS A 4 -2.13 -7.28 4.54
CA CYS A 4 -3.28 -6.43 4.83
C CYS A 4 -2.99 -5.57 6.05
N TYR A 5 -3.47 -4.33 6.04
CA TYR A 5 -3.58 -3.52 7.24
C TYR A 5 -5.07 -3.39 7.58
N GLU A 6 -5.35 -3.21 8.86
CA GLU A 6 -6.71 -2.98 9.33
C GLU A 6 -7.13 -1.54 9.09
N GLY A 7 -8.24 -1.35 8.38
CA GLY A 7 -8.78 -0.04 7.98
C GLY A 7 -9.04 0.06 6.47
N GLY A 8 -8.96 1.28 5.94
CA GLY A 8 -9.11 1.56 4.51
C GLY A 8 -10.41 2.25 4.12
N LEU A 9 -11.31 2.51 5.07
CA LEU A 9 -12.57 3.21 4.85
C LEU A 9 -12.75 4.34 5.87
N ASP A 10 -13.29 5.47 5.44
CA ASP A 10 -13.71 6.57 6.31
C ASP A 10 -15.05 6.28 7.01
N GLU A 11 -15.53 7.22 7.84
CA GLU A 11 -16.81 7.09 8.59
C GLU A 11 -18.05 6.93 7.69
N CYS A 12 -17.94 7.30 6.40
CA CYS A 12 -19.00 7.13 5.41
C CYS A 12 -18.84 5.83 4.60
N GLY A 13 -17.86 4.99 4.91
CA GLY A 13 -17.56 3.77 4.17
C GLY A 13 -16.86 4.03 2.83
N ARG A 14 -16.28 5.21 2.61
CA ARG A 14 -15.54 5.54 1.38
C ARG A 14 -14.06 5.18 1.53
N PRO A 15 -13.39 4.74 0.46
CA PRO A 15 -11.95 4.44 0.48
C PRO A 15 -11.11 5.61 0.99
N ALA A 16 -10.27 5.35 1.99
CA ALA A 16 -9.35 6.34 2.57
C ALA A 16 -8.10 5.67 3.15
N ASP A 17 -6.95 6.34 3.09
CA ASP A 17 -5.75 5.92 3.84
C ASP A 17 -5.96 6.18 5.33
N THR A 18 -6.44 5.18 6.05
CA THR A 18 -6.67 5.27 7.51
C THR A 18 -5.53 4.63 8.31
N ARG A 19 -4.36 4.38 7.69
CA ARG A 19 -3.23 3.76 8.39
C ARG A 19 -2.80 4.64 9.57
N THR A 20 -2.72 4.04 10.75
CA THR A 20 -2.12 4.70 11.92
C THR A 20 -0.61 4.90 11.72
N LEU A 21 -0.01 5.81 12.49
CA LEU A 21 1.46 6.00 12.47
C LEU A 21 2.21 4.69 12.76
N PHE A 22 1.70 3.90 13.70
CA PHE A 22 2.25 2.57 14.03
C PHE A 22 2.13 1.60 12.86
N GLN A 23 0.97 1.55 12.19
CA GLN A 23 0.79 0.70 11.01
C GLN A 23 1.73 1.12 9.86
N LYS A 24 1.88 2.42 9.60
CA LYS A 24 2.83 2.93 8.59
C LYS A 24 4.27 2.49 8.93
N HIS A 25 4.67 2.61 10.19
CA HIS A 25 5.98 2.17 10.65
C HIS A 25 6.18 0.66 10.46
N SER A 26 5.26 -0.16 10.98
CA SER A 26 5.32 -1.62 10.89
C SER A 26 5.31 -2.12 9.45
N LEU A 27 4.46 -1.54 8.59
CA LEU A 27 4.43 -1.87 7.16
C LEU A 27 5.74 -1.54 6.47
N ARG A 28 6.34 -0.36 6.74
CA ARG A 28 7.63 0.02 6.18
C ARG A 28 8.73 -0.98 6.55
N VAL A 29 8.84 -1.34 7.83
CA VAL A 29 9.83 -2.31 8.31
C VAL A 29 9.59 -3.69 7.70
N LEU A 30 8.33 -4.16 7.68
CA LEU A 30 7.97 -5.44 7.07
C LEU A 30 8.34 -5.48 5.59
N VAL A 31 7.97 -4.46 4.82
CA VAL A 31 8.30 -4.39 3.38
C VAL A 31 9.82 -4.40 3.16
N LEU A 32 10.59 -3.66 3.96
CA LEU A 32 12.06 -3.69 3.89
C LEU A 32 12.62 -5.10 4.12
N LEU A 33 12.13 -5.80 5.14
CA LEU A 33 12.56 -7.17 5.44
C LEU A 33 12.19 -8.14 4.30
N LEU A 34 10.96 -8.05 3.79
CA LEU A 34 10.49 -8.92 2.71
C LEU A 34 11.27 -8.70 1.41
N LEU A 35 11.59 -7.46 1.04
CA LEU A 35 12.40 -7.18 -0.15
C LEU A 35 13.85 -7.62 0.01
N LYS A 36 14.37 -7.65 1.24
CA LYS A 36 15.69 -8.20 1.54
C LYS A 36 15.71 -9.73 1.41
N ASP A 37 14.68 -10.40 1.93
CA ASP A 37 14.58 -11.87 1.90
C ASP A 37 14.18 -12.40 0.51
N TYR A 38 13.44 -11.61 -0.26
CA TYR A 38 12.97 -11.95 -1.62
C TYR A 38 13.40 -10.89 -2.65
N PRO A 39 14.71 -10.82 -2.98
CA PRO A 39 15.24 -9.81 -3.89
C PRO A 39 14.59 -9.92 -5.29
N GLY A 40 14.33 -8.77 -5.91
CA GLY A 40 13.67 -8.68 -7.21
C GLY A 40 12.13 -8.72 -7.17
N SER A 41 11.51 -8.90 -6.00
CA SER A 41 10.06 -8.82 -5.85
C SER A 41 9.54 -7.40 -6.11
N ARG A 42 8.36 -7.28 -6.74
CA ARG A 42 7.66 -6.01 -6.96
C ARG A 42 6.81 -5.63 -5.75
N LEU A 43 7.01 -4.43 -5.21
CA LEU A 43 6.09 -3.80 -4.27
C LEU A 43 4.96 -3.11 -5.05
N CYS A 44 3.72 -3.49 -4.80
CA CYS A 44 2.54 -2.91 -5.46
C CYS A 44 1.29 -3.06 -4.57
N GLY A 45 0.29 -2.24 -4.84
CA GLY A 45 -1.03 -2.30 -4.24
C GLY A 45 -1.91 -3.34 -4.94
N HIS A 46 -3.01 -3.73 -4.29
CA HIS A 46 -3.95 -4.69 -4.88
C HIS A 46 -4.62 -4.12 -6.13
N ARG A 47 -4.95 -2.81 -6.15
CA ARG A 47 -5.53 -2.13 -7.32
C ARG A 47 -4.60 -2.16 -8.55
N ASP A 48 -3.28 -2.15 -8.33
CA ASP A 48 -2.26 -2.19 -9.39
C ASP A 48 -2.09 -3.60 -10.01
N LEU A 49 -2.93 -4.55 -9.59
CA LEU A 49 -3.08 -5.89 -10.13
C LEU A 49 -4.44 -6.08 -10.81
N SER A 50 -5.19 -4.99 -11.04
CA SER A 50 -6.41 -5.02 -11.86
C SER A 50 -6.07 -5.43 -13.30
N PRO A 51 -7.04 -5.96 -14.07
CA PRO A 51 -6.84 -6.22 -15.49
C PRO A 51 -6.55 -4.92 -16.25
N ASP A 52 -5.57 -4.97 -17.15
CA ASP A 52 -5.33 -3.95 -18.17
C ASP A 52 -6.38 -4.12 -19.28
N LEU A 53 -7.39 -3.25 -19.29
CA LEU A 53 -8.56 -3.32 -20.18
C LEU A 53 -8.29 -2.70 -21.54
N ASN A 54 -7.39 -1.71 -21.61
CA ASN A 54 -7.05 -1.01 -22.84
C ASN A 54 -5.77 -1.55 -23.51
N HIS A 55 -5.05 -2.46 -22.84
CA HIS A 55 -3.85 -3.16 -23.27
C HIS A 55 -2.63 -2.25 -23.51
N ASN A 56 -2.52 -1.15 -22.75
CA ASN A 56 -1.39 -0.21 -22.86
C ASN A 56 -0.21 -0.52 -21.92
N GLY A 57 -0.34 -1.51 -21.04
CA GLY A 57 0.69 -1.93 -20.07
C GLY A 57 0.71 -1.15 -18.76
N GLU A 58 -0.20 -0.19 -18.57
CA GLU A 58 -0.39 0.56 -17.33
C GLU A 58 -1.78 0.25 -16.76
N ILE A 59 -1.91 0.30 -15.43
CA ILE A 59 -3.20 0.08 -14.75
C ILE A 59 -3.70 1.43 -14.24
N GLU A 60 -4.64 2.02 -14.98
CA GLU A 60 -5.15 3.37 -14.72
C GLU A 60 -6.33 3.35 -13.72
N PRO A 61 -6.61 4.47 -13.04
CA PRO A 61 -7.69 4.55 -12.04
C PRO A 61 -9.07 4.07 -12.54
N GLU A 62 -9.36 4.29 -13.80
CA GLU A 62 -10.60 3.89 -14.48
C GLU A 62 -10.72 2.36 -14.63
N GLU A 63 -9.60 1.64 -14.56
CA GLU A 63 -9.51 0.17 -14.69
C GLU A 63 -9.48 -0.53 -13.33
N TRP A 64 -9.39 0.22 -12.23
CA TRP A 64 -9.29 -0.36 -10.89
C TRP A 64 -10.58 -1.09 -10.50
N VAL A 65 -10.46 -2.42 -10.33
CA VAL A 65 -11.56 -3.26 -9.83
C VAL A 65 -11.83 -2.98 -8.34
N LYS A 66 -10.79 -2.55 -7.61
CA LYS A 66 -10.85 -2.25 -6.17
C LYS A 66 -9.96 -1.05 -5.88
N GLN A 67 -10.33 -0.28 -4.86
CA GLN A 67 -9.51 0.83 -4.37
C GLN A 67 -8.41 0.39 -3.39
N CYS A 68 -8.46 -0.85 -2.90
CA CYS A 68 -7.46 -1.45 -2.00
C CYS A 68 -6.04 -1.28 -2.57
N PRO A 69 -5.06 -0.78 -1.80
CA PRO A 69 -5.07 -0.61 -0.34
C PRO A 69 -5.52 0.78 0.14
N CYS A 70 -6.18 1.57 -0.72
CA CYS A 70 -6.66 2.93 -0.46
C CYS A 70 -5.54 3.98 -0.32
N PHE A 71 -4.32 3.63 -0.72
CA PHE A 71 -3.14 4.49 -0.86
C PHE A 71 -2.19 3.91 -1.92
N ASP A 72 -1.15 4.65 -2.32
CA ASP A 72 -0.11 4.14 -3.23
C ASP A 72 0.90 3.26 -2.47
N ALA A 73 0.91 1.96 -2.74
CA ALA A 73 1.83 1.05 -2.06
C ALA A 73 3.29 1.26 -2.47
N ALA A 74 3.56 1.79 -3.66
CA ALA A 74 4.93 2.04 -4.13
C ALA A 74 5.62 3.13 -3.28
N THR A 75 4.84 3.99 -2.61
CA THR A 75 5.38 5.06 -1.77
C THR A 75 5.78 4.64 -0.37
N ILE A 76 5.51 3.40 0.08
CA ILE A 76 5.79 2.97 1.47
C ILE A 76 7.25 3.21 1.90
N LEU A 77 8.20 3.06 0.97
CA LEU A 77 9.63 3.24 1.24
C LEU A 77 10.14 4.67 1.01
N THR A 78 9.39 5.50 0.29
CA THR A 78 9.76 6.88 -0.05
C THR A 78 9.00 7.91 0.78
N GLU A 79 7.87 7.53 1.37
CA GLU A 79 7.16 8.31 2.37
C GLU A 79 8.12 8.69 3.52
N PRO A 80 8.02 9.92 4.04
CA PRO A 80 8.80 10.30 5.21
C PRO A 80 8.50 9.34 6.36
N PRO A 81 9.53 8.85 7.08
CA PRO A 81 9.30 7.92 8.17
C PRO A 81 8.38 8.58 9.20
N PRO A 82 7.35 7.87 9.70
CA PRO A 82 6.53 8.41 10.78
C PRO A 82 7.43 8.69 11.99
N PRO A 83 7.08 9.72 12.81
CA PRO A 83 7.82 10.00 14.03
C PRO A 83 7.94 8.72 14.86
N ASN A 84 9.10 8.52 15.50
CA ASN A 84 9.35 7.33 16.29
C ASN A 84 8.25 7.22 17.36
N PRO A 85 7.41 6.17 17.33
CA PRO A 85 6.34 6.04 18.30
C PRO A 85 6.82 5.85 19.74
N ALA A 86 8.09 5.45 19.95
CA ALA A 86 8.70 5.42 21.28
C ALA A 86 9.01 6.82 21.84
N CYS A 87 8.80 7.88 21.05
CA CYS A 87 8.94 9.27 21.47
C CYS A 87 7.59 9.96 21.72
N LEU A 88 6.47 9.22 21.69
CA LEU A 88 5.11 9.72 21.99
C LEU A 88 4.63 9.24 23.37
#